data_AF-A0A960G3J5-F1
#
_entry.id   AF-A0A960G3J5-F1
#
_cell.length_a   1.000
_cell.length_b   1.000
_cell.length_c   1.000
_cell.angle_alpha   90.00
_cell.angle_beta   90.00
_cell.angle_gamma   90.00
#
_symmetry.space_group_name_H-M   'P 1'
#
loop_
_entity.id
_entity.type
_entity.pdbx_description
1 polymer ?
#
loop_
_entity_poly.entity_id
_entity_poly.type
_entity_poly.pdbx_seq_one_letter_code
_entity_poly.pdbx_strand_id
1 'polypeptide(L)'
;MTTRTAAKPNTFVIEQRRRQIAWKAATDTLPAAAKVPAAYTRGPADVMLPFCLPADFAAHNLLPTVRAPMLALFTELGIPWHDGVAGGPSGHLLSSQVQCVNALGRMVEDEERIKRAFGPVLDIVEVLEIEPGRLLTFEFIGDCDYFNEGDGSARRRGTHCTSVDGAFRYRTSRGTVELALVEWKYTESYPDARDHSTKLNTRRGRYLEDYEAEDGPVEPLLAFEFAQDEPFYQLIRQQLLAHRLEQDPAEPAQVVRVVHVLDPRNQAYQESLVRPEHRALGA
;
A
#
# COMPACT_ATOMS: atom_id res chain seq x y z
N MET A 1 4.11 -35.67 5.28
CA MET A 1 5.10 -35.00 6.15
C MET A 1 5.92 -34.07 5.28
N THR A 2 5.46 -32.84 5.10
CA THR A 2 6.18 -31.81 4.36
C THR A 2 7.30 -31.31 5.28
N THR A 3 8.54 -31.63 4.93
CA THR A 3 9.73 -31.03 5.54
C THR A 3 9.62 -29.52 5.37
N ARG A 4 9.28 -28.82 6.46
CA ARG A 4 9.30 -27.36 6.51
C ARG A 4 10.78 -26.95 6.43
N THR A 5 11.27 -26.70 5.22
CA THR A 5 12.56 -26.06 5.00
C THR A 5 12.57 -24.82 5.89
N ALA A 6 13.57 -24.67 6.75
CA ALA A 6 13.69 -23.47 7.58
C ALA A 6 13.64 -22.26 6.64
N ALA A 7 12.63 -21.40 6.80
CA ALA A 7 12.46 -20.24 5.95
C ALA A 7 13.76 -19.43 6.01
N LYS A 8 14.34 -19.12 4.84
CA LYS A 8 15.53 -18.28 4.78
C LYS A 8 15.21 -16.96 5.50
N PRO A 9 16.07 -16.50 6.42
CA PRO A 9 15.82 -15.25 7.12
C PRO A 9 15.75 -14.10 6.11
N ASN A 10 14.68 -13.29 6.18
CA ASN A 10 14.53 -12.09 5.36
C ASN A 10 15.59 -11.05 5.78
N THR A 11 16.72 -11.05 5.06
CA THR A 11 17.88 -10.20 5.33
C THR A 11 17.55 -8.72 5.25
N PHE A 12 16.68 -8.34 4.31
CA PHE A 12 16.21 -6.97 4.14
C PHE A 12 15.47 -6.48 5.39
N VAL A 13 14.51 -7.24 5.92
CA VAL A 13 13.80 -6.89 7.16
C VAL A 13 14.76 -6.75 8.34
N ILE A 14 15.75 -7.64 8.45
CA ILE A 14 16.77 -7.56 9.52
C ILE A 14 17.57 -6.27 9.40
N GLU A 15 17.98 -5.89 8.19
CA GLU A 15 18.68 -4.64 7.94
C GLU A 15 17.80 -3.42 8.27
N GLN A 16 16.54 -3.40 7.82
CA GLN A 16 15.62 -2.30 8.13
C GLN A 16 15.36 -2.18 9.63
N ARG A 17 15.25 -3.29 10.37
CA ARG A 17 15.20 -3.25 11.84
C ARG A 17 16.41 -2.56 12.43
N ARG A 18 17.63 -2.92 11.99
CA ARG A 18 18.86 -2.26 12.47
C ARG A 18 18.87 -0.77 12.17
N ARG A 19 18.46 -0.37 10.96
CA ARG A 19 18.37 1.04 10.55
C ARG A 19 17.36 1.80 11.40
N GLN A 20 16.18 1.25 11.64
CA GLN A 20 15.14 1.88 12.46
C GLN A 20 15.53 1.99 13.93
N ILE A 21 16.22 0.99 14.48
CA ILE A 21 16.80 1.07 15.84
C ILE A 21 17.82 2.22 15.92
N ALA A 22 18.75 2.29 14.96
CA ALA A 22 19.77 3.33 14.92
C ALA A 22 19.14 4.73 14.76
N TRP A 23 18.18 4.88 13.85
CA TRP A 23 17.44 6.12 13.66
C TRP A 23 16.70 6.53 14.93
N LYS A 24 15.95 5.61 15.55
CA LYS A 24 15.19 5.89 16.79
C LYS A 24 16.10 6.39 17.91
N ALA A 25 17.29 5.81 18.05
CA ALA A 25 18.26 6.24 19.03
C ALA A 25 18.83 7.64 18.72
N ALA A 26 19.20 7.90 17.47
CA ALA A 26 19.96 9.09 17.07
C ALA A 26 19.10 10.31 16.69
N THR A 27 17.84 10.12 16.28
CA THR A 27 17.02 11.22 15.74
C THR A 27 16.62 12.25 16.79
N ASP A 28 16.60 13.52 16.42
CA ASP A 28 16.08 14.62 17.25
C ASP A 28 14.56 14.81 17.07
N THR A 29 13.93 14.05 16.17
CA THR A 29 12.48 14.13 15.90
C THR A 29 11.63 13.35 16.91
N LEU A 30 12.27 12.60 17.82
CA LEU A 30 11.62 11.81 18.85
C LEU A 30 12.01 12.32 20.24
N PRO A 31 11.05 12.50 21.17
CA PRO A 31 11.36 12.79 22.56
C PRO A 31 12.10 11.59 23.19
N ALA A 32 12.91 11.84 24.22
CA ALA A 32 13.69 10.80 24.89
C ALA A 32 12.83 9.62 25.38
N ALA A 33 11.64 9.92 25.90
CA ALA A 33 10.68 8.91 26.37
C ALA A 33 10.15 8.00 25.23
N ALA A 34 10.15 8.44 23.98
CA ALA A 34 9.77 7.61 22.83
C ALA A 34 10.88 6.64 22.40
N LYS A 35 12.12 6.83 22.89
CA LYS A 35 13.29 6.05 22.45
C LYS A 35 13.45 4.71 23.19
N VAL A 36 12.61 4.42 24.18
CA VAL A 36 12.61 3.13 24.90
C VAL A 36 11.94 2.01 24.08
N PRO A 37 12.38 0.74 24.19
CA PRO A 37 11.68 -0.40 23.58
C PRO A 37 10.21 -0.49 24.03
N ALA A 38 9.34 -1.00 23.16
CA ALA A 38 7.90 -1.12 23.44
C ALA A 38 7.30 -2.37 22.80
N ALA A 39 6.17 -2.84 23.33
CA ALA A 39 5.40 -3.92 22.72
C ALA A 39 4.83 -3.50 21.37
N TYR A 40 4.67 -4.47 20.47
CA TYR A 40 3.87 -4.30 19.26
C TYR A 40 2.41 -4.68 19.54
N THR A 41 1.45 -3.89 19.04
CA THR A 41 0.01 -4.10 19.29
C THR A 41 -0.50 -5.49 18.91
N ARG A 42 0.07 -6.12 17.87
CA ARG A 42 -0.26 -7.51 17.48
C ARG A 42 0.70 -8.56 18.02
N GLY A 43 1.77 -8.13 18.69
CA GLY A 43 2.75 -9.01 19.29
C GLY A 43 2.37 -9.41 20.71
N PRO A 44 3.10 -10.35 21.31
CA PRO A 44 2.99 -10.64 22.73
C PRO A 44 3.29 -9.38 23.56
N ALA A 45 2.44 -9.07 24.54
CA ALA A 45 2.54 -7.85 25.34
C ALA A 45 3.81 -7.79 26.21
N ASP A 46 4.44 -8.93 26.47
CA ASP A 46 5.68 -9.10 27.23
C ASP A 46 6.95 -8.94 26.37
N VAL A 47 6.82 -8.90 25.04
CA VAL A 47 7.96 -8.77 24.13
C VAL A 47 8.19 -7.29 23.77
N MET A 48 9.20 -6.69 24.39
CA MET A 48 9.62 -5.32 24.10
C MET A 48 10.55 -5.26 22.90
N LEU A 49 10.12 -4.58 21.84
CA LEU A 49 10.88 -4.45 20.60
C LEU A 49 11.60 -3.11 20.53
N PRO A 50 12.90 -3.08 20.22
CA PRO A 50 13.68 -1.83 20.18
C PRO A 50 13.25 -0.92 19.03
N PHE A 51 12.60 -1.45 18.00
CA PHE A 51 12.05 -0.74 16.84
C PHE A 51 10.53 -0.46 16.94
N CYS A 52 9.94 -0.54 18.13
CA CYS A 52 8.57 -0.06 18.37
C CYS A 52 8.61 1.16 19.29
N LEU A 53 7.77 2.16 19.00
CA LEU A 53 7.52 3.30 19.89
C LEU A 53 6.49 2.92 20.96
N PRO A 54 6.59 3.45 22.19
CA PRO A 54 5.52 3.30 23.18
C PRO A 54 4.20 3.87 22.67
N ALA A 55 3.07 3.33 23.18
CA ALA A 55 1.73 3.68 22.74
C ALA A 55 1.46 5.19 22.73
N ASP A 56 1.82 5.88 23.81
CA ASP A 56 1.65 7.34 23.96
C ASP A 56 2.46 8.17 22.94
N PHE A 57 3.47 7.54 22.31
CA PHE A 57 4.32 8.16 21.29
C PHE A 57 4.09 7.59 19.90
N ALA A 58 3.04 6.77 19.66
CA ALA A 58 2.81 6.15 18.36
C ALA A 58 2.69 7.18 17.22
N ALA A 59 2.03 8.32 17.46
CA ALA A 59 1.95 9.43 16.50
C ALA A 59 3.33 10.00 16.09
N HIS A 60 4.37 9.80 16.90
CA HIS A 60 5.74 10.23 16.58
C HIS A 60 6.43 9.33 15.55
N ASN A 61 5.81 8.21 15.17
CA ASN A 61 6.26 7.42 14.02
C ASN A 61 6.05 8.20 12.70
N LEU A 62 5.16 9.20 12.70
CA LEU A 62 5.10 10.20 11.64
C LEU A 62 6.13 11.31 11.88
N LEU A 63 6.86 11.66 10.81
CA LEU A 63 7.84 12.73 10.80
C LEU A 63 7.17 14.08 11.15
N PRO A 64 7.86 14.99 11.84
CA PRO A 64 7.26 16.26 12.31
C PRO A 64 6.55 17.06 11.21
N THR A 65 7.09 17.04 9.99
CA THR A 65 6.59 17.81 8.84
C THR A 65 5.28 17.31 8.25
N VAL A 66 4.89 16.06 8.57
CA VAL A 66 3.66 15.42 8.07
C VAL A 66 2.73 14.98 9.19
N ARG A 67 3.20 14.90 10.44
CA ARG A 67 2.44 14.31 11.57
C ARG A 67 1.05 14.91 11.74
N ALA A 68 0.96 16.21 12.04
CA ALA A 68 -0.32 16.86 12.26
C ALA A 68 -1.22 16.85 11.01
N PRO A 69 -0.76 17.27 9.82
CA PRO A 69 -1.63 17.30 8.64
C PRO A 69 -2.10 15.90 8.22
N MET A 70 -1.27 14.86 8.32
CA MET A 70 -1.69 13.52 7.91
C MET A 70 -2.60 12.84 8.93
N LEU A 71 -2.45 13.12 10.23
CA LEU A 71 -3.44 12.69 11.23
C LEU A 71 -4.82 13.32 10.97
N ALA A 72 -4.84 14.61 10.63
CA ALA A 72 -6.07 15.31 10.29
C ALA A 72 -6.68 14.75 9.00
N LEU A 73 -5.88 14.57 7.95
CA LEU A 73 -6.32 14.04 6.66
C LEU A 73 -6.88 12.61 6.79
N PHE A 74 -6.19 11.72 7.50
CA PHE A 74 -6.68 10.35 7.73
C PHE A 74 -7.99 10.36 8.51
N THR A 75 -8.14 11.27 9.47
CA THR A 75 -9.39 11.44 10.21
C THR A 75 -10.52 11.94 9.30
N GLU A 76 -10.25 12.98 8.49
CA GLU A 76 -11.20 13.57 7.55
C GLU A 76 -11.70 12.54 6.52
N LEU A 77 -10.78 11.77 5.93
CA LEU A 77 -11.09 10.76 4.94
C LEU A 77 -11.57 9.44 5.56
N GLY A 78 -11.64 9.36 6.89
CA GLY A 78 -12.02 8.16 7.63
C GLY A 78 -11.07 6.97 7.41
N ILE A 79 -9.81 7.20 7.03
CA ILE A 79 -8.82 6.15 6.76
C ILE A 79 -8.34 5.54 8.08
N PRO A 80 -8.48 4.21 8.30
CA PRO A 80 -7.92 3.57 9.48
C PRO A 80 -6.40 3.41 9.36
N TRP A 81 -5.73 3.55 10.50
CA TRP A 81 -4.31 3.21 10.61
C TRP A 81 -4.13 1.70 10.77
N HIS A 82 -3.30 1.10 9.92
CA HIS A 82 -2.90 -0.30 10.04
C HIS A 82 -2.19 -0.55 11.36
N ASP A 83 -2.73 -1.44 12.17
CA ASP A 83 -2.22 -1.78 13.51
C ASP A 83 -2.02 -0.53 14.38
N GLY A 84 -2.95 0.43 14.22
CA GLY A 84 -2.97 1.72 14.90
C GLY A 84 -3.15 1.61 16.41
N VAL A 85 -2.77 2.68 17.10
CA VAL A 85 -2.83 2.78 18.57
C VAL A 85 -3.65 4.01 18.94
N ALA A 86 -4.72 3.82 19.72
CA ALA A 86 -5.61 4.89 20.19
C ALA A 86 -6.11 5.82 19.06
N GLY A 87 -6.44 5.25 17.89
CA GLY A 87 -6.91 5.99 16.71
C GLY A 87 -5.79 6.65 15.88
N GLY A 88 -4.53 6.57 16.30
CA GLY A 88 -3.35 7.05 15.58
C GLY A 88 -2.58 5.94 14.85
N PRO A 89 -1.45 6.28 14.21
CA PRO A 89 -0.61 5.34 13.46
C PRO A 89 -0.05 4.22 14.34
N SER A 90 0.45 3.17 13.69
CA SER A 90 1.20 2.13 14.40
C SER A 90 2.46 2.69 15.04
N GLY A 91 2.82 2.22 16.24
CA GLY A 91 4.13 2.47 16.84
C GLY A 91 5.27 1.64 16.22
N HIS A 92 4.97 0.71 15.31
CA HIS A 92 5.96 -0.15 14.68
C HIS A 92 6.75 0.60 13.59
N LEU A 93 8.06 0.80 13.77
CA LEU A 93 8.88 1.60 12.84
C LEU A 93 9.08 0.97 11.45
N LEU A 94 8.64 -0.28 11.26
CA LEU A 94 8.60 -0.94 9.95
C LEU A 94 7.18 -0.96 9.34
N SER A 95 6.23 -0.20 9.88
CA SER A 95 4.90 -0.07 9.28
C SER A 95 4.99 0.57 7.89
N SER A 96 4.55 -0.16 6.86
CA SER A 96 4.57 0.32 5.48
C SER A 96 3.63 1.50 5.27
N GLN A 97 2.43 1.49 5.88
CA GLN A 97 1.50 2.61 5.80
C GLN A 97 2.12 3.88 6.40
N VAL A 98 2.79 3.77 7.55
CA VAL A 98 3.49 4.92 8.16
C VAL A 98 4.68 5.38 7.30
N GLN A 99 5.44 4.44 6.72
CA GLN A 99 6.54 4.80 5.82
C GLN A 99 6.03 5.51 4.56
N CYS A 100 4.96 5.01 3.96
CA CYS A 100 4.29 5.61 2.80
C CYS A 100 3.84 7.04 3.12
N VAL A 101 3.13 7.25 4.23
CA VAL A 101 2.69 8.58 4.66
C VAL A 101 3.87 9.51 4.94
N ASN A 102 4.97 9.00 5.52
CA ASN A 102 6.18 9.80 5.72
C ASN A 102 6.85 10.20 4.40
N ALA A 103 6.83 9.33 3.39
CA ALA A 103 7.42 9.60 2.09
C ALA A 103 6.56 10.55 1.25
N LEU A 104 5.25 10.32 1.20
CA LEU A 104 4.32 10.99 0.30
C LEU A 104 3.56 12.14 0.96
N GLY A 105 3.47 12.23 2.29
CA GLY A 105 2.56 13.16 2.97
C GLY A 105 2.78 14.64 2.65
N ARG A 106 4.01 15.05 2.29
CA ARG A 106 4.29 16.43 1.83
C ARG A 106 3.82 16.70 0.40
N MET A 107 3.61 15.66 -0.41
CA MET A 107 3.20 15.74 -1.80
C MET A 107 1.72 16.11 -1.95
N VAL A 108 0.91 15.95 -0.89
CA VAL A 108 -0.52 16.34 -0.89
C VAL A 108 -0.72 17.78 -1.37
N GLU A 109 0.24 18.67 -1.13
CA GLU A 109 0.18 20.10 -1.49
C GLU A 109 1.44 20.58 -2.23
N ASP A 110 2.34 19.69 -2.67
CA ASP A 110 3.65 20.05 -3.24
C ASP A 110 3.88 19.31 -4.56
N GLU A 111 3.44 19.94 -5.65
CA GLU A 111 3.59 19.47 -7.03
C GLU A 111 5.05 19.12 -7.37
N GLU A 112 5.99 19.96 -6.96
CA GLU A 112 7.39 19.79 -7.28
C GLU A 112 7.99 18.54 -6.60
N ARG A 113 7.47 18.13 -5.44
CA ARG A 113 7.85 16.84 -4.84
C ARG A 113 7.33 15.65 -5.65
N ILE A 114 6.11 15.73 -6.17
CA ILE A 114 5.54 14.68 -7.02
C ILE A 114 6.37 14.54 -8.30
N LYS A 115 6.63 15.65 -9.00
CA LYS A 115 7.47 15.67 -10.20
C LYS A 115 8.86 15.10 -9.95
N ARG A 116 9.52 15.47 -8.85
CA ARG A 116 10.84 14.93 -8.50
C ARG A 116 10.81 13.42 -8.19
N ALA A 117 9.77 12.94 -7.51
CA ALA A 117 9.68 11.55 -7.09
C ALA A 117 9.29 10.61 -8.25
N PHE A 118 8.34 11.02 -9.09
CA PHE A 118 7.71 10.16 -10.08
C PHE A 118 8.03 10.55 -11.54
N GLY A 119 8.55 11.75 -11.79
CA GLY A 119 8.94 12.22 -13.14
C GLY A 119 9.98 11.35 -13.87
N PRO A 120 10.87 10.58 -13.19
CA PRO A 120 11.72 9.62 -13.89
C PRO A 120 10.98 8.44 -14.53
N VAL A 121 9.75 8.15 -14.10
CA VAL A 121 8.97 6.99 -14.58
C VAL A 121 7.62 7.37 -15.20
N LEU A 122 7.13 8.59 -14.95
CA LEU A 122 5.91 9.14 -15.52
C LEU A 122 6.20 10.46 -16.24
N ASP A 123 5.56 10.69 -17.39
CA ASP A 123 5.61 11.97 -18.10
C ASP A 123 4.70 13.00 -17.42
N ILE A 124 5.24 13.73 -16.44
CA ILE A 124 4.50 14.71 -15.62
C ILE A 124 4.92 16.14 -16.01
N VAL A 125 4.05 16.87 -16.69
CA VAL A 125 4.22 18.31 -16.95
C VAL A 125 3.58 19.15 -15.85
N GLU A 126 2.40 18.75 -15.39
CA GLU A 126 1.60 19.46 -14.40
C GLU A 126 0.88 18.44 -13.52
N VAL A 127 0.84 18.68 -12.21
CA VAL A 127 0.03 17.86 -11.29
C VAL A 127 -1.31 18.57 -11.07
N LEU A 128 -2.39 17.81 -11.17
CA LEU A 128 -3.76 18.31 -11.06
C LEU A 128 -4.34 17.95 -9.70
N GLU A 129 -5.29 18.74 -9.21
CA GLU A 129 -6.04 18.38 -8.02
C GLU A 129 -6.77 17.05 -8.23
N ILE A 130 -6.52 16.09 -7.34
CA ILE A 130 -7.26 14.83 -7.30
C ILE A 130 -8.54 14.99 -6.48
N GLU A 131 -8.49 15.82 -5.44
CA GLU A 131 -9.57 16.18 -4.53
C GLU A 131 -9.42 17.67 -4.19
N PRO A 132 -10.48 18.37 -3.73
CA PRO A 132 -10.40 19.80 -3.46
C PRO A 132 -9.20 20.18 -2.57
N GLY A 133 -8.31 21.02 -3.11
CA GLY A 133 -7.11 21.48 -2.41
C GLY A 133 -6.01 20.42 -2.21
N ARG A 134 -6.09 19.26 -2.89
CA ARG A 134 -5.14 18.15 -2.75
C ARG A 134 -4.64 17.67 -4.10
N LEU A 135 -3.32 17.66 -4.26
CA LEU A 135 -2.62 17.11 -5.43
C LEU A 135 -2.40 15.60 -5.32
N LEU A 136 -2.31 15.06 -4.10
CA LEU A 136 -2.19 13.64 -3.81
C LEU A 136 -3.14 13.27 -2.67
N THR A 137 -3.74 12.09 -2.75
CA THR A 137 -4.58 11.52 -1.68
C THR A 137 -4.11 10.11 -1.31
N PHE A 138 -4.62 9.56 -0.21
CA PHE A 138 -4.24 8.25 0.33
C PHE A 138 -5.41 7.27 0.30
N GLU A 139 -5.05 5.97 0.23
CA GLU A 139 -6.00 4.86 0.29
C GLU A 139 -7.15 5.03 -0.71
N PHE A 140 -6.81 5.49 -1.93
CA PHE A 140 -7.76 5.87 -2.95
C PHE A 140 -8.50 4.64 -3.50
N ILE A 141 -9.81 4.78 -3.70
CA ILE A 141 -10.71 3.68 -4.08
C ILE A 141 -11.58 3.99 -5.32
N GLY A 142 -11.43 5.18 -5.92
CA GLY A 142 -12.38 5.71 -6.91
C GLY A 142 -13.76 6.02 -6.31
N ASP A 143 -14.61 6.73 -7.04
CA ASP A 143 -15.93 7.12 -6.52
C ASP A 143 -16.97 5.99 -6.66
N CYS A 144 -16.84 5.14 -7.68
CA CYS A 144 -17.77 4.05 -7.98
C CYS A 144 -17.33 2.69 -7.38
N ASP A 145 -18.30 1.91 -6.88
CA ASP A 145 -18.07 0.55 -6.38
C ASP A 145 -18.15 -0.49 -7.51
N TYR A 146 -17.14 -0.53 -8.38
CA TYR A 146 -17.13 -1.42 -9.55
C TYR A 146 -17.17 -2.91 -9.21
N PHE A 147 -16.71 -3.27 -8.01
CA PHE A 147 -16.53 -4.67 -7.59
C PHE A 147 -17.51 -5.09 -6.50
N ASN A 148 -18.53 -4.27 -6.20
CA ASN A 148 -19.49 -4.52 -5.12
C ASN A 148 -18.80 -4.87 -3.77
N GLU A 149 -17.77 -4.11 -3.42
CA GLU A 149 -16.99 -4.29 -2.20
C GLU A 149 -17.67 -3.70 -0.96
N GLY A 150 -18.55 -2.70 -1.16
CA GLY A 150 -19.36 -2.08 -0.13
C GLY A 150 -20.54 -2.94 0.31
N ASP A 151 -20.92 -3.98 -0.46
CA ASP A 151 -22.03 -4.88 -0.15
C ASP A 151 -23.34 -4.12 0.18
N GLY A 152 -23.67 -3.15 -0.68
CA GLY A 152 -24.82 -2.25 -0.49
C GLY A 152 -24.60 -1.11 0.53
N SER A 153 -23.42 -1.00 1.13
CA SER A 153 -23.03 0.10 2.02
C SER A 153 -21.94 0.99 1.39
N ALA A 154 -21.75 2.19 1.96
CA ALA A 154 -20.67 3.07 1.52
C ALA A 154 -19.29 2.43 1.80
N ARG A 155 -18.44 2.36 0.77
CA ARG A 155 -17.07 1.89 0.92
C ARG A 155 -16.26 2.85 1.80
N ARG A 156 -15.34 2.29 2.57
CA ARG A 156 -14.41 3.03 3.42
C ARG A 156 -12.98 2.75 2.98
N ARG A 157 -12.23 3.82 2.69
CA ARG A 157 -10.81 3.76 2.34
C ARG A 157 -10.01 2.93 3.35
N GLY A 158 -9.09 2.10 2.86
CA GLY A 158 -8.25 1.22 3.69
C GLY A 158 -9.02 0.12 4.44
N THR A 159 -10.28 -0.17 4.08
CA THR A 159 -11.10 -1.19 4.76
C THR A 159 -11.84 -2.09 3.77
N HIS A 160 -11.43 -3.36 3.67
CA HIS A 160 -12.15 -4.44 2.98
C HIS A 160 -12.55 -4.19 1.51
N CYS A 161 -11.98 -3.17 0.88
CA CYS A 161 -12.13 -2.79 -0.53
C CYS A 161 -10.76 -2.69 -1.21
N THR A 162 -10.77 -2.46 -2.52
CA THR A 162 -9.57 -2.26 -3.32
C THR A 162 -9.15 -0.81 -3.15
N SER A 163 -8.11 -0.59 -2.37
CA SER A 163 -7.43 0.70 -2.24
C SER A 163 -6.00 0.64 -2.78
N VAL A 164 -5.51 1.79 -3.21
CA VAL A 164 -4.08 2.02 -3.49
C VAL A 164 -3.53 2.98 -2.45
N ASP A 165 -2.28 2.78 -2.03
CA ASP A 165 -1.70 3.52 -0.92
C ASP A 165 -1.69 5.04 -1.16
N GLY A 166 -1.43 5.48 -2.40
CA GLY A 166 -1.53 6.87 -2.81
C GLY A 166 -2.08 7.04 -4.23
N ALA A 167 -2.62 8.21 -4.54
CA ALA A 167 -3.03 8.53 -5.91
C ALA A 167 -2.89 10.02 -6.23
N PHE A 168 -2.57 10.36 -7.48
CA PHE A 168 -2.50 11.74 -7.98
C PHE A 168 -2.82 11.81 -9.48
N ARG A 169 -3.42 12.93 -9.92
CA ARG A 169 -3.67 13.20 -11.35
C ARG A 169 -2.57 14.09 -11.93
N TYR A 170 -2.26 13.91 -13.19
CA TYR A 170 -1.27 14.73 -13.88
C TYR A 170 -1.58 14.89 -15.36
N ARG A 171 -1.01 15.94 -15.95
CA ARG A 171 -1.02 16.19 -17.40
C ARG A 171 0.33 15.81 -17.99
N THR A 172 0.30 15.06 -19.09
CA THR A 172 1.51 14.65 -19.84
C THR A 172 1.99 15.74 -20.79
N SER A 173 3.18 15.57 -21.35
CA SER A 173 3.71 16.42 -22.43
C SER A 173 2.84 16.45 -23.69
N ARG A 174 1.95 15.44 -23.82
CA ARG A 174 0.97 15.34 -24.92
C ARG A 174 -0.38 15.97 -24.60
N GLY A 175 -0.55 16.53 -23.40
CA GLY A 175 -1.81 17.12 -22.94
C GLY A 175 -2.82 16.09 -22.43
N THR A 176 -2.49 14.80 -22.39
CA THR A 176 -3.33 13.74 -21.81
C THR A 176 -3.41 13.92 -20.30
N VAL A 177 -4.61 13.80 -19.73
CA VAL A 177 -4.78 13.70 -18.27
C VAL A 177 -4.66 12.22 -17.89
N GLU A 178 -3.74 11.90 -17.00
CA GLU A 178 -3.53 10.55 -16.48
C GLU A 178 -3.68 10.53 -14.95
N LEU A 179 -4.00 9.35 -14.39
CA LEU A 179 -4.10 9.10 -12.95
C LEU A 179 -3.04 8.07 -12.55
N ALA A 180 -2.18 8.40 -11.59
CA ALA A 180 -1.26 7.45 -10.99
C ALA A 180 -1.92 6.80 -9.76
N LEU A 181 -1.98 5.47 -9.73
CA LEU A 181 -2.32 4.64 -8.58
C LEU A 181 -1.02 4.08 -7.99
N VAL A 182 -0.59 4.62 -6.86
CA VAL A 182 0.69 4.27 -6.21
C VAL A 182 0.47 3.18 -5.18
N GLU A 183 1.13 2.05 -5.38
CA GLU A 183 1.22 0.96 -4.42
C GLU A 183 2.60 0.95 -3.77
N TRP A 184 2.65 0.98 -2.43
CA TRP A 184 3.87 1.16 -1.65
C TRP A 184 4.24 -0.10 -0.86
N LYS A 185 5.42 -0.65 -1.17
CA LYS A 185 6.01 -1.77 -0.45
C LYS A 185 7.27 -1.37 0.28
N TYR A 186 7.32 -1.72 1.56
CA TYR A 186 8.48 -1.55 2.41
C TYR A 186 9.12 -2.90 2.74
N THR A 187 8.55 -3.63 3.70
CA THR A 187 9.16 -4.82 4.32
C THR A 187 8.31 -6.08 4.17
N GLU A 188 7.30 -6.02 3.31
CA GLU A 188 6.42 -7.13 2.98
C GLU A 188 7.21 -8.34 2.49
N SER A 189 6.71 -9.52 2.82
CA SER A 189 7.10 -10.80 2.24
C SER A 189 5.97 -11.79 2.47
N TYR A 190 5.67 -12.61 1.47
CA TYR A 190 4.60 -13.61 1.54
C TYR A 190 5.20 -14.99 1.27
N PRO A 191 5.78 -15.64 2.30
CA PRO A 191 6.49 -16.90 2.12
C PRO A 191 5.58 -18.12 1.97
N ASP A 192 4.32 -17.99 2.40
CA ASP A 192 3.39 -19.11 2.52
C ASP A 192 2.12 -18.84 1.70
N ALA A 193 1.67 -19.88 0.98
CA ALA A 193 0.35 -19.90 0.39
C ALA A 193 -0.71 -19.90 1.49
N ARG A 194 -1.81 -19.16 1.28
CA ARG A 194 -2.91 -19.11 2.25
C ARG A 194 -4.08 -19.97 1.80
N ASP A 195 -4.83 -20.45 2.78
CA ASP A 195 -6.15 -21.04 2.53
C ASP A 195 -7.16 -19.90 2.35
N HIS A 196 -7.69 -19.79 1.13
CA HIS A 196 -8.69 -18.78 0.76
C HIS A 196 -10.10 -19.35 0.68
N SER A 197 -10.33 -20.60 1.08
CA SER A 197 -11.62 -21.30 0.93
C SER A 197 -12.83 -20.49 1.45
N THR A 198 -12.67 -19.82 2.59
CA THR A 198 -13.72 -18.99 3.21
C THR A 198 -13.99 -17.67 2.49
N LYS A 199 -13.07 -17.19 1.65
CA LYS A 199 -13.16 -15.91 0.93
C LYS A 199 -13.33 -16.09 -0.57
N LEU A 200 -13.08 -17.29 -1.09
CA LEU A 200 -13.01 -17.56 -2.52
C LEU A 200 -14.31 -17.18 -3.23
N ASN A 201 -15.46 -17.62 -2.72
CA ASN A 201 -16.76 -17.32 -3.34
C ASN A 201 -17.05 -15.82 -3.37
N THR A 202 -16.78 -15.11 -2.26
CA THR A 202 -16.93 -13.66 -2.20
C THR A 202 -16.02 -12.98 -3.23
N ARG A 203 -14.75 -13.36 -3.31
CA ARG A 203 -13.80 -12.74 -4.25
C ARG A 203 -14.11 -13.09 -5.71
N ARG A 204 -14.58 -14.32 -6.00
CA ARG A 204 -15.06 -14.70 -7.34
C ARG A 204 -16.21 -13.78 -7.77
N GLY A 205 -17.20 -13.58 -6.91
CA GLY A 205 -18.32 -12.68 -7.19
C GLY A 205 -17.93 -11.21 -7.38
N ARG A 206 -16.74 -10.79 -6.94
CA ARG A 206 -16.26 -9.40 -7.04
C ARG A 206 -15.34 -9.14 -8.24
N TYR A 207 -14.49 -10.10 -8.60
CA TYR A 207 -13.38 -9.84 -9.52
C TYR A 207 -13.27 -10.84 -10.68
N LEU A 208 -13.99 -11.97 -10.65
CA LEU A 208 -13.77 -13.02 -11.64
C LEU A 208 -14.13 -12.56 -13.05
N GLU A 209 -15.26 -11.88 -13.21
CA GLU A 209 -15.73 -11.37 -14.50
C GLU A 209 -14.69 -10.42 -15.12
N ASP A 210 -14.19 -9.47 -14.32
CA ASP A 210 -13.13 -8.55 -14.71
C ASP A 210 -11.78 -9.23 -15.01
N TYR A 211 -11.45 -10.27 -14.24
CA TYR A 211 -10.21 -11.02 -14.39
C TYR A 211 -10.19 -11.87 -15.67
N GLU A 212 -11.34 -12.43 -16.06
CA GLU A 212 -11.48 -13.30 -17.23
C GLU A 212 -11.96 -12.56 -18.49
N ALA A 213 -12.16 -11.24 -18.41
CA ALA A 213 -12.59 -10.42 -19.54
C ALA A 213 -11.59 -10.48 -20.71
N GLU A 214 -12.10 -10.67 -21.93
CA GLU A 214 -11.28 -10.79 -23.15
C GLU A 214 -10.46 -9.52 -23.44
N ASP A 215 -11.02 -8.35 -23.12
CA ASP A 215 -10.40 -7.03 -23.22
C ASP A 215 -9.88 -6.50 -21.88
N GLY A 216 -9.69 -7.38 -20.89
CA GLY A 216 -9.23 -7.04 -19.55
C GLY A 216 -7.77 -6.57 -19.49
N PRO A 217 -7.36 -5.93 -18.38
CA PRO A 217 -6.03 -5.33 -18.22
C PRO A 217 -4.95 -6.36 -17.84
N VAL A 218 -5.35 -7.60 -17.58
CA VAL A 218 -4.47 -8.70 -17.18
C VAL A 218 -4.78 -9.91 -18.03
N GLU A 219 -3.73 -10.60 -18.48
CA GLU A 219 -3.90 -11.91 -19.12
C GLU A 219 -4.08 -12.96 -18.01
N PRO A 220 -5.18 -13.74 -18.00
CA PRO A 220 -5.50 -14.67 -16.92
C PRO A 220 -4.68 -15.98 -17.01
N LEU A 221 -3.35 -15.85 -16.98
CA LEU A 221 -2.41 -16.97 -17.07
C LEU A 221 -2.46 -17.90 -15.83
N LEU A 222 -2.97 -17.40 -14.70
CA LEU A 222 -3.28 -18.20 -13.51
C LEU A 222 -4.78 -18.49 -13.45
N ALA A 223 -5.16 -19.69 -13.00
CA ALA A 223 -6.52 -19.88 -12.52
C ALA A 223 -6.82 -18.88 -11.40
N PHE A 224 -8.04 -18.35 -11.35
CA PHE A 224 -8.42 -17.30 -10.40
C PHE A 224 -8.13 -17.67 -8.95
N GLU A 225 -8.26 -18.95 -8.58
CA GLU A 225 -7.95 -19.49 -7.25
C GLU A 225 -6.48 -19.29 -6.85
N PHE A 226 -5.56 -19.36 -7.82
CA PHE A 226 -4.13 -19.19 -7.59
C PHE A 226 -3.71 -17.72 -7.61
N ALA A 227 -4.45 -16.87 -8.32
CA ALA A 227 -4.29 -15.42 -8.28
C ALA A 227 -4.65 -14.78 -6.91
N GLN A 228 -5.15 -15.56 -5.93
CA GLN A 228 -5.61 -15.06 -4.62
C GLN A 228 -4.51 -14.88 -3.57
N ASP A 229 -3.30 -15.35 -3.84
CA ASP A 229 -2.15 -15.15 -2.96
C ASP A 229 -1.42 -13.85 -3.27
N GLU A 230 -0.90 -13.23 -2.22
CA GLU A 230 -0.05 -12.05 -2.37
C GLU A 230 1.31 -12.44 -2.97
N PRO A 231 1.91 -11.56 -3.80
CA PRO A 231 1.47 -10.21 -4.14
C PRO A 231 0.46 -10.13 -5.29
N PHE A 232 0.18 -11.24 -5.98
CA PHE A 232 -0.67 -11.24 -7.18
C PHE A 232 -2.07 -10.72 -6.91
N TYR A 233 -2.67 -11.14 -5.79
CA TYR A 233 -4.04 -10.73 -5.44
C TYR A 233 -4.20 -9.21 -5.38
N GLN A 234 -3.26 -8.53 -4.71
CA GLN A 234 -3.28 -7.08 -4.65
C GLN A 234 -2.99 -6.44 -6.01
N LEU A 235 -1.95 -6.87 -6.71
CA LEU A 235 -1.54 -6.30 -7.99
C LEU A 235 -2.64 -6.43 -9.06
N ILE A 236 -3.30 -7.59 -9.13
CA ILE A 236 -4.40 -7.83 -10.06
C ILE A 236 -5.55 -6.89 -9.75
N ARG A 237 -6.01 -6.81 -8.49
CA ARG A 237 -7.12 -5.93 -8.13
C ARG A 237 -6.86 -4.46 -8.45
N GLN A 238 -5.61 -4.02 -8.32
CA GLN A 238 -5.23 -2.65 -8.67
C GLN A 238 -5.25 -2.41 -10.18
N GLN A 239 -4.85 -3.40 -10.98
CA GLN A 239 -4.99 -3.32 -12.44
C GLN A 239 -6.45 -3.35 -12.88
N LEU A 240 -7.29 -4.20 -12.27
CA LEU A 240 -8.73 -4.20 -12.52
C LEU A 240 -9.36 -2.85 -12.16
N LEU A 241 -8.97 -2.25 -11.03
CA LEU A 241 -9.44 -0.92 -10.63
C LEU A 241 -9.01 0.15 -11.65
N ALA A 242 -7.74 0.13 -12.07
CA ALA A 242 -7.24 1.06 -13.08
C ALA A 242 -8.05 0.98 -14.38
N HIS A 243 -8.34 -0.24 -14.85
CA HIS A 243 -9.12 -0.46 -16.06
C HIS A 243 -10.57 0.04 -15.93
N ARG A 244 -11.22 -0.20 -14.79
CA ARG A 244 -12.57 0.32 -14.54
C ARG A 244 -12.62 1.85 -14.45
N LEU A 245 -11.59 2.47 -13.87
CA LEU A 245 -11.46 3.92 -13.82
C LEU A 245 -11.29 4.52 -15.23
N GLU A 246 -10.51 3.90 -16.12
CA GLU A 246 -10.37 4.36 -17.52
C GLU A 246 -11.68 4.30 -18.31
N GLN A 247 -12.60 3.41 -17.92
CA GLN A 247 -13.91 3.25 -18.54
C GLN A 247 -14.98 4.16 -17.93
N ASP A 248 -14.74 4.76 -16.76
CA ASP A 248 -15.73 5.55 -16.06
C ASP A 248 -15.80 6.97 -16.64
N PRO A 249 -16.93 7.38 -17.22
CA PRO A 249 -17.09 8.74 -17.75
C PRO A 249 -17.03 9.84 -16.67
N ALA A 250 -17.17 9.47 -15.39
CA ALA A 250 -17.00 10.39 -14.26
C ALA A 250 -15.53 10.59 -13.85
N GLU A 251 -14.62 9.72 -14.27
CA GLU A 251 -13.18 9.86 -14.02
C GLU A 251 -12.55 10.77 -15.11
N PRO A 252 -11.94 11.92 -14.74
CA PRO A 252 -11.31 12.81 -15.71
C PRO A 252 -10.06 12.25 -16.39
N ALA A 253 -9.40 11.24 -15.79
CA ALA A 253 -8.21 10.63 -16.36
C ALA A 253 -8.55 9.72 -17.55
N GLN A 254 -7.79 9.89 -18.63
CA GLN A 254 -7.93 9.13 -19.86
C GLN A 254 -7.10 7.84 -19.85
N VAL A 255 -6.06 7.81 -19.02
CA VAL A 255 -5.19 6.65 -18.80
C VAL A 255 -4.87 6.56 -17.32
N VAL A 256 -4.86 5.36 -16.77
CA VAL A 256 -4.56 5.09 -15.37
C VAL A 256 -3.29 4.25 -15.29
N ARG A 257 -2.31 4.71 -14.51
CA ARG A 257 -1.01 4.04 -14.33
C ARG A 257 -0.93 3.44 -12.94
N VAL A 258 -0.76 2.12 -12.85
CA VAL A 258 -0.38 1.50 -11.58
C VAL A 258 1.14 1.62 -11.39
N VAL A 259 1.54 2.32 -10.34
CA VAL A 259 2.95 2.59 -9.99
C VAL A 259 3.30 1.78 -8.75
N HIS A 260 4.08 0.72 -8.95
CA HIS A 260 4.52 -0.15 -7.85
C HIS A 260 5.87 0.32 -7.30
N VAL A 261 5.88 0.84 -6.07
CA VAL A 261 7.07 1.39 -5.41
C VAL A 261 7.60 0.39 -4.39
N LEU A 262 8.82 -0.08 -4.59
CA LEU A 262 9.50 -1.00 -3.67
C LEU A 262 11.01 -0.76 -3.65
N ASP A 263 11.66 -1.23 -2.58
CA ASP A 263 13.12 -1.35 -2.55
C ASP A 263 13.55 -2.66 -3.26
N PRO A 264 14.35 -2.60 -4.32
CA PRO A 264 14.77 -3.81 -5.05
C PRO A 264 15.63 -4.76 -4.21
N ARG A 265 16.13 -4.32 -3.04
CA ARG A 265 16.83 -5.19 -2.08
C ARG A 265 15.89 -6.07 -1.27
N ASN A 266 14.58 -5.79 -1.24
CA ASN A 266 13.61 -6.67 -0.62
C ASN A 266 13.33 -7.88 -1.53
N GLN A 267 14.31 -8.78 -1.62
CA GLN A 267 14.21 -10.00 -2.43
C GLN A 267 13.09 -10.92 -1.93
N ALA A 268 12.81 -10.94 -0.63
CA ALA A 268 11.75 -11.79 -0.06
C ALA A 268 10.34 -11.42 -0.58
N TYR A 269 10.09 -10.14 -0.87
CA TYR A 269 8.87 -9.74 -1.57
C TYR A 269 8.85 -10.29 -3.00
N GLN A 270 9.93 -10.09 -3.76
CA GLN A 270 10.03 -10.52 -5.16
C GLN A 270 9.99 -12.05 -5.30
N GLU A 271 10.48 -12.79 -4.31
CA GLU A 271 10.48 -14.25 -4.24
C GLU A 271 9.17 -14.83 -3.69
N SER A 272 8.12 -14.02 -3.50
CA SER A 272 6.81 -14.45 -2.98
C SER A 272 5.98 -15.26 -4.01
N LEU A 273 6.62 -16.23 -4.66
CA LEU A 273 6.04 -17.22 -5.57
C LEU A 273 5.74 -18.49 -4.77
N VAL A 274 4.63 -18.45 -4.02
CA VAL A 274 4.31 -19.46 -3.01
C VAL A 274 3.77 -20.78 -3.58
N ARG A 275 3.27 -20.78 -4.81
CA ARG A 275 2.71 -21.97 -5.49
C ARG A 275 3.58 -22.46 -6.65
N PRO A 276 3.56 -23.77 -6.99
CA PRO A 276 4.15 -24.28 -8.23
C PRO A 276 3.67 -23.54 -9.48
N GLU A 277 2.38 -23.21 -9.55
CA GLU A 277 1.74 -22.51 -10.66
C GLU A 277 2.33 -21.10 -10.85
N HIS A 278 2.65 -20.40 -9.76
CA HIS A 278 3.31 -19.09 -9.84
C HIS A 278 4.71 -19.20 -10.45
N ARG A 279 5.46 -20.25 -10.08
CA ARG A 279 6.83 -20.46 -10.56
C ARG A 279 6.87 -20.91 -12.01
N ALA A 280 5.85 -21.64 -12.46
CA ALA A 280 5.74 -22.12 -13.83
C ALA A 280 5.57 -20.98 -14.86
N LEU A 281 4.96 -19.86 -14.47
CA LEU A 281 4.76 -18.71 -15.37
C LEU A 281 5.99 -17.83 -15.56
N GLY A 282 6.96 -17.89 -14.64
CA GLY A 282 8.20 -17.12 -14.72
C GLY A 282 9.40 -17.91 -15.25
N ALA A 283 9.19 -19.18 -15.63
CA ALA A 283 10.22 -20.11 -16.09
C ALA A 283 10.37 -20.15 -17.62
#